data_AF-A0A5K1H808-F1
#
_entry.id   AF-A0A5K1H808-F1
#
_cell.length_a   1.000
_cell.length_b   1.000
_cell.length_c   1.000
_cell.angle_alpha   90.00
_cell.angle_beta   90.00
_cell.angle_gamma   90.00
#
_symmetry.space_group_name_H-M   'P 1'
#
loop_
_entity.id
_entity.type
_entity.pdbx_description
1 polymer ?
#
loop_
_entity_poly.entity_id
_entity_poly.type
_entity_poly.pdbx_seq_one_letter_code
_entity_poly.pdbx_strand_id
1 'polypeptide(L)'
;MVSEHSSVRIKDFSMASSASSSSFMAAKYPYPSTVNVANFISIKLSHKNYLLWKTKMLGLIEGQEMMGFIDGQISKLTSTIEIFENGEA
;
A
#
# COMPACT_ATOMS: atom_id res chain seq x y z
N MET A 1 29.06 -51.66 20.14
CA MET A 1 28.04 -50.65 20.48
C MET A 1 28.41 -49.36 19.78
N VAL A 2 27.85 -49.12 18.60
CA VAL A 2 27.85 -47.80 17.97
C VAL A 2 26.49 -47.63 17.29
N SER A 3 25.88 -46.51 17.63
CA SER A 3 24.44 -46.26 17.60
C SER A 3 23.92 -45.89 16.22
N GLU A 4 22.64 -46.20 16.00
CA GLU A 4 21.83 -45.67 14.91
C GLU A 4 21.83 -44.14 14.96
N HIS A 5 22.07 -43.47 13.83
CA HIS A 5 21.79 -42.06 13.68
C HIS A 5 20.77 -41.88 12.56
N SER A 6 19.51 -41.74 12.96
CA SER A 6 18.41 -41.34 12.10
C SER A 6 18.68 -39.93 11.59
N SER A 7 18.81 -39.78 10.27
CA SER A 7 18.97 -38.48 9.64
C SER A 7 17.62 -37.77 9.62
N VAL A 8 17.45 -36.79 10.52
CA VAL A 8 16.29 -35.90 10.57
C VAL A 8 16.27 -35.07 9.30
N ARG A 9 15.35 -35.37 8.38
CA ARG A 9 15.10 -34.50 7.23
C ARG A 9 14.42 -33.24 7.73
N ILE A 10 15.19 -32.17 7.92
CA ILE A 10 14.64 -30.81 8.06
C ILE A 10 13.95 -30.52 6.73
N LYS A 11 12.62 -30.37 6.79
CA LYS A 11 11.84 -29.92 5.66
C LYS A 11 12.02 -28.41 5.65
N ASP A 12 12.87 -27.91 4.76
CA ASP A 12 13.05 -26.47 4.58
C ASP A 12 11.68 -25.82 4.38
N PHE A 13 11.25 -25.05 5.37
CA PHE A 13 10.03 -24.26 5.28
C PHE A 13 10.36 -23.07 4.38
N SER A 14 10.27 -23.30 3.07
CA SER A 14 10.27 -22.22 2.09
C SER A 14 9.06 -21.34 2.35
N MET A 15 9.26 -20.21 3.02
CA MET A 15 8.33 -19.09 2.95
C MET A 15 8.40 -18.58 1.52
N ALA A 16 7.46 -19.01 0.68
CA ALA A 16 7.29 -18.40 -0.62
C ALA A 16 6.92 -16.93 -0.38
N SER A 17 7.91 -16.04 -0.46
CA SER A 17 7.65 -14.62 -0.65
C SER A 17 6.86 -14.52 -1.95
N SER A 18 5.54 -14.41 -1.82
CA SER A 18 4.69 -14.00 -2.93
C SER A 18 5.12 -12.58 -3.24
N ALA A 19 6.12 -12.44 -4.12
CA ALA A 19 6.34 -11.21 -4.84
C ALA A 19 5.11 -11.06 -5.72
N SER A 20 4.06 -10.44 -5.16
CA SER A 20 2.98 -9.90 -5.95
C SER A 20 3.65 -8.89 -6.87
N SER A 21 3.92 -9.30 -8.10
CA SER A 21 4.11 -8.42 -9.22
C SER A 21 2.82 -7.65 -9.39
N SER A 22 2.62 -6.64 -8.55
CA SER A 22 1.64 -5.60 -8.79
C SER A 22 2.22 -4.86 -9.98
N SER A 23 1.80 -5.28 -11.18
CA SER A 23 1.78 -4.34 -12.29
C SER A 23 1.19 -3.06 -11.71
N PHE A 24 1.95 -1.97 -11.73
CA PHE A 24 1.38 -0.66 -11.56
C PHE A 24 0.42 -0.55 -12.75
N MET A 25 -0.80 -1.05 -12.57
CA MET A 25 -1.91 -0.77 -13.45
C MET A 25 -1.82 0.73 -13.57
N ALA A 26 -1.55 1.22 -14.78
CA ALA A 26 -1.61 2.64 -15.09
C ALA A 26 -3.08 3.04 -14.88
N ALA A 27 -3.45 3.14 -13.61
CA ALA A 27 -4.81 3.12 -13.18
C ALA A 27 -5.29 4.55 -13.30
N LYS A 28 -6.53 4.68 -13.75
CA LYS A 28 -7.36 5.88 -13.70
C LYS A 28 -7.15 6.74 -12.43
N TYR A 29 -6.67 6.13 -11.34
CA TYR A 29 -6.37 6.76 -10.06
C TYR A 29 -4.91 6.47 -9.66
N PRO A 30 -4.09 7.49 -9.39
CA PRO A 30 -2.66 7.36 -9.07
C PRO A 30 -2.37 6.88 -7.63
N TYR A 31 -3.41 6.62 -6.84
CA TYR A 31 -3.31 6.24 -5.43
C TYR A 31 -3.45 4.72 -5.24
N PRO A 32 -2.89 4.16 -4.16
CA PRO A 32 -2.75 2.72 -4.01
C PRO A 32 -4.12 2.03 -3.99
N SER A 33 -4.41 1.32 -5.08
CA SER A 33 -5.59 0.45 -5.23
C SER A 33 -5.46 -0.88 -4.48
N THR A 34 -4.31 -1.11 -3.84
CA THR A 34 -3.94 -2.35 -3.16
C THR A 34 -4.27 -2.35 -1.66
N VAL A 35 -4.67 -1.21 -1.11
CA VAL A 35 -4.98 -1.08 0.33
C VAL A 35 -6.37 -1.60 0.63
N ASN A 36 -6.44 -2.66 1.44
CA ASN A 36 -7.70 -3.11 2.02
C ASN A 36 -7.95 -2.38 3.36
N VAL A 37 -8.93 -1.47 3.37
CA VAL A 37 -9.35 -0.70 4.54
C VAL A 37 -9.70 -1.58 5.75
N ALA A 38 -10.24 -2.77 5.53
CA ALA A 38 -10.62 -3.70 6.60
C ALA A 38 -9.40 -4.21 7.39
N ASN A 39 -8.20 -4.21 6.79
CA ASN A 39 -6.96 -4.60 7.47
C ASN A 39 -6.54 -3.58 8.54
N PHE A 40 -6.91 -2.31 8.38
CA PHE A 40 -6.54 -1.22 9.29
C PHE A 40 -7.66 -0.86 10.27
N ILE A 41 -8.91 -1.05 9.83
CA ILE A 41 -10.10 -0.59 10.53
C ILE A 41 -11.04 -1.77 10.72
N SER A 42 -10.78 -2.53 11.78
CA SER A 42 -11.58 -3.72 12.14
C SER A 42 -12.96 -3.38 12.73
N ILE A 43 -13.26 -2.09 12.95
CA ILE A 43 -14.54 -1.62 13.50
C ILE A 43 -15.47 -1.15 12.40
N LYS A 44 -16.71 -1.64 12.41
CA LYS A 44 -17.76 -1.17 11.51
C LYS A 44 -18.29 0.17 11.99
N LEU A 45 -18.48 1.12 11.07
CA LEU A 45 -19.03 2.44 11.37
C LEU A 45 -20.44 2.32 11.98
N SER A 46 -20.65 3.05 13.07
CA SER A 46 -21.95 3.26 13.72
C SER A 46 -21.99 4.62 14.41
N HIS A 47 -23.19 5.10 14.76
CA HIS A 47 -23.36 6.35 15.50
C HIS A 47 -22.64 6.36 16.85
N LYS A 48 -22.45 5.20 17.48
CA LYS A 48 -21.81 5.08 18.80
C LYS A 48 -20.28 5.09 18.75
N ASN A 49 -19.70 4.79 17.59
CA ASN A 49 -18.25 4.62 17.44
C ASN A 49 -17.62 5.53 16.38
N TYR A 50 -18.38 6.52 15.88
CA TYR A 50 -17.95 7.41 14.81
C TYR A 50 -16.60 8.07 15.09
N LEU A 51 -16.36 8.56 16.32
CA LEU A 51 -15.11 9.23 16.66
C LEU A 51 -13.91 8.28 16.52
N LEU A 52 -14.02 7.06 17.05
CA LEU A 52 -12.95 6.06 16.96
C LEU A 52 -12.74 5.60 15.51
N TRP A 53 -13.83 5.39 14.78
CA TRP A 53 -13.79 5.04 13.35
C TRP A 53 -13.11 6.15 12.53
N LYS A 54 -13.46 7.41 12.80
CA LYS A 54 -12.90 8.59 12.13
C LYS A 54 -11.40 8.70 12.39
N THR A 55 -10.96 8.55 13.63
CA THR A 55 -9.52 8.55 13.98
C THR A 55 -8.76 7.49 13.19
N LYS A 56 -9.30 6.27 13.10
CA LYS A 56 -8.66 5.19 12.35
C LYS A 56 -8.65 5.43 10.84
N MET A 57 -9.72 6.01 10.29
CA MET A 57 -9.77 6.42 8.88
C MET A 57 -8.75 7.51 8.56
N LEU A 58 -8.65 8.53 9.42
CA LEU A 58 -7.70 9.61 9.23
C LEU A 58 -6.25 9.10 9.26
N GLY A 59 -5.89 8.25 10.23
CA GLY A 59 -4.55 7.66 10.27
C GLY A 59 -4.22 6.83 9.03
N LEU A 60 -5.21 6.14 8.44
CA LEU A 60 -5.02 5.44 7.17
C LEU A 60 -4.78 6.41 6.00
N ILE A 61 -5.56 7.48 5.92
CA ILE A 61 -5.45 8.52 4.89
C ILE A 61 -4.10 9.23 4.95
N GLU A 62 -3.68 9.62 6.16
CA GLU A 62 -2.39 10.28 6.41
C GLU A 62 -1.23 9.34 6.07
N GLY A 63 -1.30 8.08 6.49
CA GLY A 63 -0.28 7.07 6.17
C GLY A 63 -0.19 6.69 4.69
N GLN A 64 -1.14 7.12 3.86
CA GLN A 64 -1.11 6.95 2.40
C GLN A 64 -0.88 8.28 1.66
N GLU A 65 -0.54 9.35 2.39
CA GLU A 65 -0.29 10.70 1.85
C GLU A 65 -1.46 11.24 1.01
N MET A 66 -2.70 10.80 1.29
CA MET A 66 -3.88 11.13 0.50
C MET A 66 -4.55 12.45 0.93
N MET A 67 -4.08 13.06 2.03
CA MET A 67 -4.73 14.23 2.63
C MET A 67 -4.80 15.42 1.68
N GLY A 68 -3.72 15.71 0.94
CA GLY A 68 -3.69 16.83 0.01
C GLY A 68 -4.70 16.69 -1.15
N PHE A 69 -5.05 15.47 -1.55
CA PHE A 69 -6.10 15.25 -2.54
C PHE A 69 -7.50 15.46 -1.96
N ILE A 70 -7.73 14.99 -0.73
CA ILE A 70 -9.03 15.11 -0.04
C ILE A 70 -9.33 16.57 0.29
N ASP A 71 -8.34 17.32 0.77
CA ASP A 71 -8.47 18.75 1.06
C ASP A 71 -8.44 19.62 -0.22
N GLY A 72 -8.20 19.02 -1.39
CA GLY A 72 -8.13 19.73 -2.67
C GLY A 72 -6.87 20.58 -2.87
N GLN A 73 -5.89 20.48 -1.96
CA GLN A 73 -4.60 21.14 -2.05
C GLN A 73 -3.74 20.60 -3.20
N ILE A 74 -3.90 19.32 -3.53
CA ILE A 74 -3.30 18.67 -4.70
C ILE A 74 -4.34 18.71 -5.82
N SER A 75 -4.26 19.73 -6.66
CA SER A 75 -4.93 19.72 -7.96
C SER A 75 -4.33 18.57 -8.79
N LYS A 76 -5.19 17.86 -9.55
CA LYS A 76 -4.79 16.77 -10.46
C LYS A 76 -3.47 17.15 -11.11
N LEU A 77 -2.40 16.39 -10.83
CA LEU A 77 -1.05 16.65 -11.35
C LEU A 77 -1.15 16.94 -12.85
N THR A 78 -1.12 18.23 -13.20
CA THR A 78 -0.90 18.67 -14.57
C THR A 78 0.51 18.22 -14.84
N SER A 79 0.64 17.20 -15.68
CA SER A 79 1.94 16.72 -16.16
C SER A 79 2.56 17.82 -17.01
N THR A 80 3.11 18.87 -16.37
CA THR A 80 3.96 19.85 -17.02
C THR A 80 5.31 19.17 -17.19
N ILE A 81 5.47 18.46 -18.30
CA ILE A 81 6.78 18.10 -18.81
C ILE A 81 7.36 19.42 -19.33
N GLU A 82 8.27 20.03 -18.58
CA GLU A 82 9.08 21.14 -19.08
C GLU A 82 10.03 20.58 -20.14
N ILE A 83 9.61 20.63 -21.41
CA ILE A 83 10.52 20.42 -22.53
C ILE A 83 11.36 21.69 -22.61
N PHE A 84 12.57 21.66 -22.06
CA PHE A 84 13.60 22.63 -22.43
C PHE A 84 13.95 22.37 -23.90
N GLU A 85 13.38 23.19 -24.78
CA GLU A 85 13.75 23.24 -26.18
C GLU A 85 15.14 23.90 -26.27
N ASN A 86 16.18 23.07 -26.33
CA ASN A 86 17.53 23.53 -26.65
C ASN A 86 17.56 23.91 -28.14
N GLY A 87 17.21 25.17 -28.42
CA GLY A 87 17.53 25.79 -29.70
C GLY A 87 19.04 25.98 -29.81
N GLU A 88 19.68 25.16 -30.65
CA GLU A 88 21.01 25.44 -31.18
C GLU A 88 20.82 26.06 -32.58
N ALA A 89 21.51 27.19 -32.79
CA ALA A 89 21.42 28.09 -33.92
C ALA A 89 22.15 27.58 -35.18
#